data_AF-A0A6G9N6L1-F1
#
_entry.id   AF-A0A6G9N6L1-F1
#
_cell.length_a   1.000
_cell.length_b   1.000
_cell.length_c   1.000
_cell.angle_alpha   90.00
_cell.angle_beta   90.00
_cell.angle_gamma   90.00
#
_symmetry.space_group_name_H-M   'P 1'
#
loop_
_entity.id
_entity.type
_entity.pdbx_description
1 polymer ?
#
loop_
_entity_poly.entity_id
_entity_poly.type
_entity_poly.pdbx_seq_one_letter_code
_entity_poly.pdbx_strand_id
1 'polypeptide(L)'
;MTIPNRLLHLIQGVVEGKAATFPATEIFNEGWMLRLLLDALSEHPDRELTMGVRDGSSWSSEVLLPSPFLARFRGDTLAEKETHADAVIGDFDFRPGTRAGLQLRRSCKQFVVVEAKMSSNLSAGVKNATDYDQAARNVACMAHVLAASGRRVEEIEELGFYVIAPEFALRAALDTNLERLTTP
;
A
#
# COMPACT_ATOMS: atom_id res chain seq x y z
N MET A 1 20.65 12.09 7.32
CA MET A 1 20.10 13.33 6.72
C MET A 1 19.39 14.08 7.83
N THR A 2 19.81 15.30 8.16
CA THR A 2 19.17 16.10 9.22
C THR A 2 17.92 16.75 8.63
N ILE A 3 16.74 16.45 9.18
CA ILE A 3 15.53 17.19 8.83
C ILE A 3 15.77 18.65 9.22
N PRO A 4 15.57 19.63 8.32
CA PRO A 4 15.77 21.04 8.66
C PRO A 4 14.87 21.43 9.84
N ASN A 5 15.42 22.04 10.88
CA ASN A 5 14.68 22.46 12.09
C ASN A 5 13.41 23.28 11.76
N ARG A 6 13.46 24.07 10.67
CA ARG A 6 12.31 24.84 10.18
C ARG A 6 11.12 23.94 9.79
N LEU A 7 11.37 22.80 9.15
CA LEU A 7 10.30 21.85 8.78
C LEU A 7 9.71 21.19 10.02
N LEU A 8 10.56 20.83 10.99
CA LEU A 8 10.13 20.24 12.26
C LEU A 8 9.21 21.19 13.03
N HIS A 9 9.58 22.47 13.12
CA HIS A 9 8.75 23.49 13.77
C HIS A 9 7.39 23.69 13.07
N LEU A 10 7.34 23.64 11.74
CA LEU A 10 6.08 23.75 11.00
C LEU A 10 5.14 22.58 11.32
N ILE A 11 5.68 21.35 11.32
CA ILE A 11 4.91 20.14 11.65
C ILE A 11 4.43 20.18 13.10
N GLN A 12 5.32 20.50 14.05
CA GLN A 12 4.98 20.63 15.47
C GLN A 12 3.89 21.67 15.71
N GLY A 13 3.96 22.83 15.03
CA GLY A 13 2.94 23.86 15.13
C GLY A 13 1.55 23.39 14.70
N VAL A 14 1.46 22.52 13.67
CA VAL A 14 0.19 21.93 13.23
C VAL A 14 -0.30 20.87 14.22
N VAL A 15 0.58 19.99 14.71
CA VAL A 15 0.25 18.96 15.70
C VAL A 15 -0.27 19.57 17.00
N GLU A 16 0.32 20.68 17.44
CA GLU A 16 -0.08 21.40 18.65
C GLU A 16 -1.32 22.30 18.46
N GLY A 17 -1.85 22.41 17.24
CA GLY A 17 -2.96 23.31 16.91
C GLY A 17 -2.61 24.80 17.01
N LYS A 18 -1.31 25.14 17.03
CA LYS A 18 -0.81 26.51 17.22
C LYS A 18 -0.50 27.24 15.90
N ALA A 19 -0.36 26.52 14.79
CA ALA A 19 0.05 27.08 13.50
C ALA A 19 -1.00 26.84 12.41
N ALA A 20 -1.56 27.94 11.87
CA ALA A 20 -2.46 27.94 10.71
C ALA A 20 -1.71 27.95 9.37
N THR A 21 -0.45 27.49 9.35
CA THR A 21 0.42 27.64 8.16
C THR A 21 -0.05 26.76 7.01
N PHE A 22 -0.73 25.65 7.31
CA PHE A 22 -1.46 24.80 6.38
C PHE A 22 -2.46 23.90 7.14
N PRO A 23 -3.45 23.29 6.47
CA PRO A 23 -4.45 22.45 7.11
C PRO A 23 -3.85 21.21 7.77
N ALA A 24 -4.38 20.82 8.93
CA ALA A 24 -3.97 19.60 9.64
C ALA A 24 -4.10 18.33 8.76
N THR A 25 -5.06 18.33 7.82
CA THR A 25 -5.29 17.24 6.86
C THR A 25 -4.11 16.99 5.91
N GLU A 26 -3.17 17.92 5.77
CA GLU A 26 -1.95 17.69 4.98
C GLU A 26 -0.94 16.78 5.72
N ILE A 27 -0.99 16.75 7.06
CA ILE A 27 -0.19 15.85 7.90
C ILE A 27 -0.99 14.61 8.29
N PHE A 28 -2.26 14.78 8.65
CA PHE A 28 -3.14 13.69 9.07
C PHE A 28 -3.96 13.15 7.90
N ASN A 29 -3.29 12.84 6.78
CA ASN A 29 -3.90 12.12 5.67
C ASN A 29 -3.52 10.63 5.67
N GLU A 30 -4.22 9.89 4.82
CA GLU A 30 -4.06 8.45 4.61
C GLU A 30 -2.61 8.03 4.36
N GLY A 31 -1.90 8.72 3.45
CA GLY A 31 -0.52 8.41 3.13
C GLY A 31 0.44 8.62 4.31
N TRP A 32 0.31 9.70 5.06
CA TRP A 32 1.16 9.94 6.24
C TRP A 32 0.90 8.98 7.37
N MET A 33 -0.37 8.73 7.69
CA MET A 33 -0.73 7.79 8.75
C MET A 33 -0.26 6.37 8.42
N LEU A 34 -0.39 5.94 7.15
CA LEU A 34 0.15 4.66 6.70
C LEU A 34 1.67 4.60 6.90
N ARG A 35 2.41 5.63 6.50
CA ARG A 35 3.88 5.67 6.67
C ARG A 35 4.29 5.61 8.14
N LEU A 36 3.58 6.30 9.02
CA LEU A 36 3.83 6.22 10.47
C LEU A 36 3.57 4.82 11.03
N LEU A 37 2.52 4.14 10.55
CA LEU A 37 2.25 2.76 10.93
C LEU A 37 3.34 1.81 10.43
N LEU A 38 3.75 1.93 9.16
CA LEU A 38 4.81 1.11 8.57
C LEU A 38 6.15 1.31 9.28
N ASP A 39 6.49 2.56 9.61
CA ASP A 39 7.68 2.91 10.40
C ASP A 39 7.63 2.25 11.79
N ALA A 40 6.50 2.36 12.49
CA ALA A 40 6.30 1.70 13.77
C ALA A 40 6.36 0.16 13.67
N LEU A 41 5.87 -0.43 12.58
CA LEU A 41 5.97 -1.88 12.30
C LEU A 41 7.42 -2.31 12.05
N SER A 42 8.23 -1.48 11.38
CA SER A 42 9.65 -1.78 11.15
C SER A 42 10.51 -1.64 12.41
N GLU A 43 10.19 -0.72 13.31
CA GLU A 43 10.93 -0.51 14.57
C GLU A 43 10.52 -1.50 15.67
N HIS A 44 9.38 -2.19 15.52
CA HIS A 44 8.84 -3.11 16.51
C HIS A 44 8.41 -4.46 15.90
N PRO A 45 9.35 -5.22 15.29
CA PRO A 45 9.04 -6.48 14.61
C PRO A 45 8.49 -7.57 15.54
N ASP A 46 8.77 -7.48 16.84
CA ASP A 46 8.31 -8.44 17.86
C ASP A 46 6.85 -8.27 18.28
N ARG A 47 6.17 -7.21 17.82
CA ARG A 47 4.74 -7.05 18.08
C ARG A 47 3.99 -8.07 17.20
N GLU A 48 3.07 -8.82 17.80
CA GLU A 48 2.13 -9.75 17.11
C GLU A 48 1.13 -8.99 16.22
N LEU A 49 1.63 -8.11 15.36
CA LEU A 49 0.86 -7.45 14.33
C LEU A 49 0.99 -8.31 13.08
N THR A 50 -0.14 -8.78 12.58
CA THR A 50 -0.25 -9.28 11.21
C THR A 50 0.35 -8.21 10.30
N MET A 51 1.37 -8.55 9.47
CA MET A 51 2.23 -7.63 8.68
C MET A 51 3.47 -7.00 9.35
N GLY A 52 4.01 -7.55 10.45
CA GLY A 52 5.32 -7.11 10.97
C GLY A 52 6.43 -7.22 9.91
N VAL A 53 7.33 -6.23 9.83
CA VAL A 53 8.43 -6.27 8.83
C VAL A 53 9.45 -7.34 9.25
N ARG A 54 9.61 -8.39 8.45
CA ARG A 54 10.51 -9.51 8.78
C ARG A 54 11.97 -9.15 8.55
N ASP A 55 12.88 -9.88 9.20
CA ASP A 55 14.32 -9.78 8.93
C ASP A 55 14.63 -9.88 7.43
N GLY A 56 15.43 -8.94 6.94
CA GLY A 56 15.79 -8.84 5.52
C GLY A 56 14.69 -8.26 4.61
N SER A 57 13.52 -7.92 5.14
CA SER A 57 12.46 -7.20 4.43
C SER A 57 12.53 -5.70 4.72
N SER A 58 11.86 -4.92 3.87
CA SER A 58 11.71 -3.47 4.01
C SER A 58 10.30 -3.06 3.58
N TRP A 59 9.96 -1.78 3.69
CA TRP A 59 8.72 -1.25 3.17
C TRP A 59 8.96 -0.07 2.22
N SER A 60 8.03 0.13 1.30
CA SER A 60 7.99 1.31 0.43
C SER A 60 6.53 1.73 0.25
N SER A 61 6.27 3.04 0.35
CA SER A 61 4.95 3.62 0.04
C SER A 61 4.85 4.09 -1.41
N GLU A 62 3.63 4.26 -1.92
CA GLU A 62 3.32 4.78 -3.26
C GLU A 62 3.98 3.96 -4.37
N VAL A 63 3.75 2.63 -4.33
CA VAL A 63 4.42 1.65 -5.18
C VAL A 63 3.58 1.35 -6.42
N LEU A 64 4.23 1.30 -7.58
CA LEU A 64 3.59 0.84 -8.81
C LEU A 64 3.89 -0.64 -9.04
N LEU A 65 2.87 -1.47 -8.80
CA LEU A 65 2.90 -2.90 -9.07
C LEU A 65 2.81 -3.16 -10.59
N PRO A 66 3.73 -3.98 -11.14
CA PRO A 66 3.57 -4.56 -12.48
C PRO A 66 2.18 -5.17 -12.68
N SER A 67 1.62 -4.95 -13.86
CA SER A 67 0.25 -5.34 -14.18
C SER A 67 0.22 -6.36 -15.31
N PRO A 68 -0.57 -7.45 -15.20
CA PRO A 68 -0.82 -8.37 -16.31
C PRO A 68 -1.79 -7.75 -17.35
N PHE A 69 -2.36 -6.58 -17.06
CA PHE A 69 -3.40 -5.94 -17.86
C PHE A 69 -2.84 -4.86 -18.81
N LEU A 70 -1.52 -4.79 -19.01
CA LEU A 70 -0.91 -3.86 -19.96
C LEU A 70 -1.42 -4.10 -21.39
N ALA A 71 -1.44 -3.05 -22.21
CA ALA A 71 -1.93 -3.12 -23.58
C ALA A 71 -1.14 -4.14 -24.41
N ARG A 72 -1.86 -5.09 -25.03
CA ARG A 72 -1.26 -6.15 -25.87
C ARG A 72 -1.06 -5.69 -27.31
N PHE A 73 -1.91 -4.77 -27.76
CA PHE A 73 -1.87 -4.17 -29.08
C PHE A 73 -2.29 -2.69 -28.98
N ARG A 74 -1.99 -1.92 -30.03
CA ARG A 74 -2.36 -0.50 -30.10
C ARG A 74 -3.89 -0.36 -30.10
N GLY A 75 -4.42 0.39 -29.14
CA GLY A 75 -5.87 0.60 -29.00
C GLY A 75 -6.59 -0.47 -28.18
N ASP A 76 -5.87 -1.31 -27.42
CA ASP A 76 -6.48 -2.24 -26.48
C ASP A 76 -7.29 -1.47 -25.40
N THR A 77 -8.61 -1.48 -25.55
CA THR A 77 -9.54 -0.72 -24.69
C THR A 77 -9.72 -1.34 -23.31
N LEU A 78 -9.32 -2.59 -23.14
CA LEU A 78 -9.39 -3.31 -21.86
C LEU A 78 -8.09 -3.16 -21.07
N ALA A 79 -7.08 -2.50 -21.64
CA ALA A 79 -5.78 -2.36 -21.01
C ALA A 79 -5.83 -1.45 -19.78
N GLU A 80 -5.19 -1.87 -18.70
CA GLU A 80 -4.98 -1.10 -17.49
C GLU A 80 -3.49 -0.89 -17.27
N LYS A 81 -3.11 0.26 -16.72
CA LYS A 81 -1.72 0.54 -16.35
C LYS A 81 -1.29 -0.30 -15.14
N GLU A 82 -0.05 -0.12 -14.71
CA GLU A 82 0.43 -0.53 -13.39
C GLU A 82 -0.56 -0.14 -12.29
N THR A 83 -0.64 -0.97 -11.25
CA THR A 83 -1.53 -0.74 -10.11
C THR A 83 -0.78 0.04 -9.05
N HIS A 84 -1.38 1.13 -8.58
CA HIS A 84 -0.84 1.91 -7.48
C HIS A 84 -1.26 1.26 -6.17
N ALA A 85 -0.28 0.76 -5.41
CA ALA A 85 -0.46 0.29 -4.04
C ALA A 85 0.02 1.38 -3.08
N ASP A 86 -0.72 1.59 -1.99
CA ASP A 86 -0.34 2.59 -0.99
C ASP A 86 0.97 2.20 -0.30
N ALA A 87 1.20 0.89 -0.07
CA ALA A 87 2.52 0.38 0.28
C ALA A 87 2.75 -1.09 -0.09
N VAL A 88 4.02 -1.47 -0.08
CA VAL A 88 4.48 -2.86 -0.14
C VAL A 88 5.48 -3.11 0.99
N ILE A 89 5.37 -4.26 1.64
CA ILE A 89 6.31 -4.79 2.63
C ILE A 89 6.91 -6.08 2.08
N GLY A 90 8.23 -6.21 2.11
CA GLY A 90 8.90 -7.42 1.65
C GLY A 90 10.37 -7.23 1.27
N ASP A 91 10.93 -8.27 0.66
CA ASP A 91 12.28 -8.27 0.09
C ASP A 91 12.19 -8.14 -1.44
N PHE A 92 12.33 -6.90 -1.91
CA PHE A 92 12.14 -6.52 -3.31
C PHE A 92 13.15 -5.45 -3.74
N ASP A 93 13.30 -5.31 -5.05
CA ASP A 93 14.01 -4.22 -5.70
C ASP A 93 13.08 -3.50 -6.68
N PHE A 94 13.41 -2.26 -6.99
CA PHE A 94 12.83 -1.55 -8.12
C PHE A 94 13.77 -1.60 -9.31
N ARG A 95 13.20 -1.59 -10.52
CA ARG A 95 14.00 -1.36 -11.72
C ARG A 95 14.77 -0.03 -11.58
N PRO A 96 16.06 0.02 -11.98
CA PRO A 96 16.86 1.23 -11.87
C PRO A 96 16.15 2.45 -12.49
N GLY A 97 16.05 3.53 -11.73
CA GLY A 97 15.51 4.81 -12.20
C GLY A 97 13.98 4.92 -12.23
N THR A 98 13.23 3.96 -11.66
CA THR A 98 11.76 4.02 -11.62
C THR A 98 11.18 3.44 -10.32
N ARG A 99 9.99 3.91 -9.91
CA ARG A 99 9.17 3.27 -8.85
C ARG A 99 8.21 2.22 -9.40
N ALA A 100 8.10 2.11 -10.72
CA ALA A 100 7.42 1.03 -11.41
C ALA A 100 8.37 -0.15 -11.63
N GLY A 101 7.83 -1.34 -11.77
CA GLY A 101 8.67 -2.52 -12.01
C GLY A 101 9.27 -3.07 -10.73
N LEU A 102 8.50 -3.12 -9.64
CA LEU A 102 8.86 -3.90 -8.45
C LEU A 102 9.18 -5.35 -8.85
N GLN A 103 10.27 -5.88 -8.31
CA GLN A 103 10.75 -7.24 -8.55
C GLN A 103 11.08 -7.88 -7.20
N LEU A 104 10.51 -9.06 -6.92
CA LEU A 104 10.86 -9.80 -5.72
C LEU A 104 12.28 -10.36 -5.85
N ARG A 105 13.05 -10.26 -4.78
CA ARG A 105 14.36 -10.92 -4.73
C ARG A 105 14.19 -12.44 -4.69
N ARG A 106 15.22 -13.16 -5.11
CA ARG A 106 15.21 -14.64 -5.05
C ARG A 106 15.11 -15.17 -3.62
N SER A 107 15.54 -14.40 -2.63
CA SER A 107 15.45 -14.71 -1.19
C SER A 107 14.09 -14.37 -0.58
N CYS A 108 13.18 -13.73 -1.33
CA CYS A 108 12.02 -13.07 -0.76
C CYS A 108 11.11 -14.02 0.04
N LYS A 109 10.95 -13.74 1.33
CA LYS A 109 10.09 -14.49 2.26
C LYS A 109 8.80 -13.77 2.63
N GLN A 110 8.73 -12.47 2.39
CA GLN A 110 7.57 -11.64 2.67
C GLN A 110 7.23 -10.83 1.43
N PHE A 111 5.96 -10.89 1.01
CA PHE A 111 5.42 -10.00 -0.01
C PHE A 111 4.00 -9.63 0.36
N VAL A 112 3.87 -8.48 1.00
CA VAL A 112 2.61 -7.93 1.48
C VAL A 112 2.32 -6.64 0.74
N VAL A 113 1.11 -6.54 0.18
CA VAL A 113 0.60 -5.31 -0.44
C VAL A 113 -0.44 -4.71 0.48
N VAL A 114 -0.34 -3.40 0.70
CA VAL A 114 -1.18 -2.67 1.66
C VAL A 114 -1.93 -1.55 0.94
N GLU A 115 -3.22 -1.47 1.21
CA GLU A 115 -4.10 -0.35 0.90
C GLU A 115 -4.56 0.29 2.20
N ALA A 116 -4.37 1.60 2.34
CA ALA A 116 -4.93 2.36 3.44
C ALA A 116 -6.28 2.93 3.03
N LYS A 117 -7.26 2.92 3.93
CA LYS A 117 -8.61 3.46 3.70
C LYS A 117 -9.11 4.15 4.97
N MET A 118 -8.71 5.40 5.14
CA MET A 118 -8.98 6.18 6.35
C MET A 118 -10.40 6.74 6.37
N SER A 119 -10.85 7.22 5.22
CA SER A 119 -12.17 7.84 5.05
C SER A 119 -12.78 7.53 3.68
N SER A 120 -12.29 6.49 3.01
CA SER A 120 -12.66 6.13 1.65
C SER A 120 -12.93 4.64 1.51
N ASN A 121 -13.55 4.26 0.39
CA ASN A 121 -13.88 2.89 0.05
C ASN A 121 -12.84 2.28 -0.87
N LEU A 122 -12.73 0.95 -0.85
CA LEU A 122 -12.13 0.26 -1.99
C LEU A 122 -13.01 0.48 -3.22
N SER A 123 -12.38 0.82 -4.35
CA SER A 123 -13.13 1.04 -5.58
C SER A 123 -13.81 -0.27 -6.02
N ALA A 124 -15.12 -0.19 -6.28
CA ALA A 124 -15.93 -1.32 -6.75
C ALA A 124 -15.67 -1.70 -8.21
N GLY A 125 -14.89 -0.88 -8.93
CA GLY A 125 -14.50 -1.14 -10.31
C GLY A 125 -13.18 -0.44 -10.65
N VAL A 126 -12.54 -0.90 -11.72
CA VAL A 126 -11.38 -0.24 -12.31
C VAL A 126 -11.80 0.47 -13.59
N LYS A 127 -10.95 1.37 -14.08
CA LYS A 127 -11.31 2.34 -15.12
C LYS A 127 -11.92 1.71 -16.38
N ASN A 128 -11.36 0.59 -16.83
CA ASN A 128 -11.73 -0.08 -18.08
C ASN A 128 -12.47 -1.41 -17.86
N ALA A 129 -12.68 -1.82 -16.60
CA ALA A 129 -13.45 -3.00 -16.22
C ALA A 129 -14.23 -2.71 -14.93
N THR A 130 -15.48 -2.26 -15.08
CA THR A 130 -16.30 -1.75 -13.97
C THR A 130 -16.82 -2.84 -13.03
N ASP A 131 -16.75 -4.10 -13.44
CA ASP A 131 -17.08 -5.30 -12.67
C ASP A 131 -15.86 -5.91 -11.96
N TYR A 132 -14.68 -5.30 -12.13
CA TYR A 132 -13.43 -5.78 -11.57
C TYR A 132 -12.94 -4.83 -10.47
N ASP A 133 -13.11 -5.23 -9.21
CA ASP A 133 -12.83 -4.37 -8.07
C ASP A 133 -11.32 -4.17 -7.80
N GLN A 134 -11.01 -3.16 -6.97
CA GLN A 134 -9.63 -2.79 -6.64
C GLN A 134 -8.85 -3.89 -5.92
N ALA A 135 -9.50 -4.68 -5.07
CA ALA A 135 -8.84 -5.75 -4.32
C ALA A 135 -8.44 -6.88 -5.27
N ALA A 136 -9.36 -7.30 -6.14
CA ALA A 136 -9.11 -8.30 -7.17
C ALA A 136 -7.96 -7.85 -8.10
N ARG A 137 -7.94 -6.58 -8.51
CA ARG A 137 -6.85 -6.03 -9.32
C ARG A 137 -5.50 -6.07 -8.60
N ASN A 138 -5.45 -5.67 -7.33
CA ASN A 138 -4.23 -5.73 -6.52
C ASN A 138 -3.72 -7.17 -6.43
N VAL A 139 -4.59 -8.13 -6.10
CA VAL A 139 -4.22 -9.56 -5.99
C VAL A 139 -3.74 -10.13 -7.33
N ALA A 140 -4.36 -9.78 -8.45
CA ALA A 140 -3.88 -10.21 -9.76
C ALA A 140 -2.52 -9.62 -10.13
N CYS A 141 -2.26 -8.36 -9.75
CA CYS A 141 -0.94 -7.74 -9.92
C CYS A 141 0.11 -8.39 -9.02
N MET A 142 -0.24 -8.75 -7.77
CA MET A 142 0.63 -9.54 -6.89
C MET A 142 0.98 -10.90 -7.51
N ALA A 143 -0.02 -11.62 -8.03
CA ALA A 143 0.21 -12.91 -8.70
C ALA A 143 1.13 -12.76 -9.92
N HIS A 144 0.96 -11.68 -10.69
CA HIS A 144 1.83 -11.36 -11.81
C HIS A 144 3.28 -11.09 -11.38
N VAL A 145 3.48 -10.31 -10.32
CA VAL A 145 4.81 -10.05 -9.72
C VAL A 145 5.47 -11.34 -9.24
N LEU A 146 4.71 -12.18 -8.51
CA LEU A 146 5.22 -13.45 -8.00
C LEU A 146 5.63 -14.38 -9.14
N ALA A 147 4.77 -14.55 -10.15
CA ALA A 147 5.06 -15.37 -11.33
C ALA A 147 6.31 -14.87 -12.09
N ALA A 148 6.44 -13.55 -12.26
CA ALA A 148 7.61 -12.95 -12.93
C ALA A 148 8.92 -13.16 -12.17
N SER A 149 8.87 -13.34 -10.85
CA SER A 149 10.03 -13.64 -10.01
C SER A 149 10.46 -15.12 -10.05
N GLY A 150 9.61 -16.01 -10.61
CA GLY A 150 9.84 -17.46 -10.61
C GLY A 150 9.70 -18.12 -9.23
N ARG A 151 9.19 -17.39 -8.24
CA ARG A 151 8.89 -17.89 -6.89
C ARG A 151 7.52 -18.57 -6.87
N ARG A 152 7.36 -19.55 -6.00
CA ARG A 152 6.07 -20.21 -5.73
C ARG A 152 5.45 -19.66 -4.45
N VAL A 153 4.13 -19.76 -4.33
CA VAL A 153 3.38 -19.28 -3.16
C VAL A 153 3.89 -19.94 -1.88
N GLU A 154 4.21 -21.23 -1.94
CA GLU A 154 4.68 -22.00 -0.78
C GLU A 154 6.08 -21.62 -0.30
N GLU A 155 6.82 -20.82 -1.09
CA GLU A 155 8.16 -20.34 -0.76
C GLU A 155 8.15 -18.99 -0.05
N ILE A 156 7.00 -18.31 -0.04
CA ILE A 156 6.76 -17.04 0.64
C ILE A 156 6.10 -17.34 1.98
N GLU A 157 6.79 -17.02 3.08
CA GLU A 157 6.31 -17.27 4.44
C GLU A 157 5.15 -16.34 4.80
N GLU A 158 5.13 -15.14 4.24
CA GLU A 158 4.02 -14.19 4.41
C GLU A 158 3.68 -13.53 3.08
N LEU A 159 2.52 -13.90 2.53
CA LEU A 159 1.97 -13.36 1.30
C LEU A 159 0.56 -12.86 1.60
N GLY A 160 0.28 -11.59 1.36
CA GLY A 160 -1.04 -11.06 1.69
C GLY A 160 -1.36 -9.71 1.08
N PHE A 161 -2.64 -9.51 0.81
CA PHE A 161 -3.22 -8.20 0.52
C PHE A 161 -3.97 -7.74 1.76
N TYR A 162 -3.57 -6.60 2.31
CA TYR A 162 -4.15 -6.06 3.53
C TYR A 162 -4.75 -4.69 3.29
N VAL A 163 -5.88 -4.47 3.93
CA VAL A 163 -6.57 -3.18 3.95
C VAL A 163 -6.50 -2.65 5.38
N ILE A 164 -5.88 -1.49 5.55
CA ILE A 164 -5.73 -0.85 6.85
C ILE A 164 -6.70 0.32 6.91
N ALA A 165 -7.54 0.32 7.92
CA ALA A 165 -8.48 1.39 8.18
C ALA A 165 -8.57 1.67 9.68
N PRO A 166 -8.99 2.88 10.08
CA PRO A 166 -9.37 3.15 11.46
C PRO A 166 -10.41 2.14 11.95
N GLU A 167 -10.45 1.97 13.27
CA GLU A 167 -11.51 1.19 13.91
C GLU A 167 -12.88 1.66 13.44
N PHE A 168 -13.81 0.71 13.24
CA PHE A 168 -15.12 0.99 12.67
C PHE A 168 -15.83 2.15 13.38
N ALA A 169 -15.77 2.22 14.71
CA ALA A 169 -16.39 3.28 15.50
C ALA A 169 -15.96 4.70 15.08
N LEU A 170 -14.73 4.88 14.57
CA LEU A 170 -14.19 6.17 14.14
C LEU A 170 -14.62 6.56 12.71
N ARG A 171 -15.09 5.59 11.92
CA ARG A 171 -15.47 5.82 10.50
C ARG A 171 -16.88 5.36 10.14
N ALA A 172 -17.66 4.85 11.10
CA ALA A 172 -19.01 4.33 10.86
C ALA A 172 -19.93 5.35 10.18
N ALA A 173 -19.75 6.64 10.48
CA ALA A 173 -20.51 7.73 9.87
C ALA A 173 -20.18 7.98 8.38
N LEU A 174 -19.14 7.34 7.84
CA LEU A 174 -18.65 7.56 6.47
C LEU A 174 -19.22 6.55 5.45
N ASP A 175 -20.12 5.66 5.86
CA ASP A 175 -20.77 4.62 5.02
C ASP A 175 -19.77 3.84 4.14
N THR A 176 -18.76 3.27 4.80
CA THR A 176 -17.71 2.55 4.10
C THR A 176 -18.13 1.13 3.68
N ASN A 177 -17.51 0.58 2.63
CA ASN A 177 -17.74 -0.77 2.12
C ASN A 177 -16.79 -1.84 2.70
N LEU A 178 -15.89 -1.45 3.61
CA LEU A 178 -14.83 -2.32 4.14
C LEU A 178 -15.39 -3.48 5.00
N GLU A 179 -16.51 -3.24 5.70
CA GLU A 179 -17.19 -4.24 6.54
C GLU A 179 -18.06 -5.20 5.74
N ARG A 180 -18.50 -4.79 4.55
CA ARG A 180 -19.48 -5.55 3.75
C ARG A 180 -18.92 -6.91 3.31
N LEU A 181 -17.60 -7.05 3.29
CA LEU A 181 -16.89 -8.29 2.96
C LEU A 181 -16.57 -9.16 4.20
N THR A 182 -16.81 -8.66 5.41
CA THR A 182 -16.49 -9.36 6.68
C THR A 182 -17.67 -10.08 7.32
N THR A 183 -18.88 -9.88 6.78
CA THR A 183 -20.07 -10.63 7.20
C THR A 183 -20.33 -11.72 6.15
N PRO A 184 -20.25 -13.01 6.50
CA PRO A 184 -20.47 -14.11 5.56
C PRO A 184 -21.91 -14.18 5.04
#